data_AF-A0A0C2CK33-F1
#
_entry.id   AF-A0A0C2CK33-F1
#
_cell.length_a   1.000
_cell.length_b   1.000
_cell.length_c   1.000
_cell.angle_alpha   90.00
_cell.angle_beta   90.00
_cell.angle_gamma   90.00
#
_symmetry.space_group_name_H-M   'P 1'
#
loop_
_entity.id
_entity.type
_entity.pdbx_description
1 polymer ?
#
loop_
_entity_poly.entity_id
_entity_poly.type
_entity_poly.pdbx_seq_one_letter_code
_entity_poly.pdbx_strand_id
1 'polypeptide(L)'
;MNTFSLRPHCGEAGHVNHLLTGYLLSESIAHGILLRKGLNVSLSTDDPLQFHYTKEALMEEYSIAAQVWKLSSCDMCELARNSVMQSGFEDKVKIHWLGPNYREEGVVGNDIHRTNVPDIRVSFRHEAHVDELCNLFRVQHLTHQAE
;
A
#
# COMPACT_ATOMS: atom_id res chain seq x y z
N MET A 1 -26.62 -4.39 0.85
CA MET A 1 -26.54 -2.92 0.81
C MET A 1 -25.06 -2.57 0.74
N ASN A 2 -24.65 -1.68 -0.15
CA ASN A 2 -23.23 -1.33 -0.31
C ASN A 2 -22.84 -0.32 0.79
N THR A 3 -21.68 -0.52 1.40
CA THR A 3 -21.10 0.38 2.40
C THR A 3 -20.07 1.27 1.72
N PHE A 4 -20.10 2.57 2.00
CA PHE A 4 -19.08 3.51 1.53
C PHE A 4 -17.96 3.63 2.55
N SER A 5 -16.72 3.60 2.07
CA SER A 5 -15.52 3.81 2.88
C SER A 5 -15.03 5.26 2.79
N LEU A 6 -14.63 5.84 3.92
CA LEU A 6 -14.03 7.17 3.95
C LEU A 6 -12.58 7.13 3.46
N ARG A 7 -12.29 7.87 2.38
CA ARG A 7 -10.96 7.95 1.75
C ARG A 7 -10.62 9.40 1.39
N PRO A 8 -10.16 10.22 2.35
CA PRO A 8 -9.98 11.65 2.13
C PRO A 8 -8.74 11.97 1.31
N HIS A 9 -8.80 13.12 0.65
CA HIS A 9 -7.64 13.80 0.14
C HIS A 9 -6.90 14.48 1.31
N CYS A 10 -5.86 13.84 1.81
CA CYS A 10 -5.13 14.26 3.00
C CYS A 10 -3.65 13.90 2.84
N GLY A 11 -2.75 14.66 3.45
CA GLY A 11 -1.32 14.33 3.53
C GLY A 11 -0.44 14.89 2.41
N GLU A 12 -0.98 15.81 1.61
CA GLU A 12 -0.24 16.54 0.57
C GLU A 12 0.42 17.80 1.14
N ALA A 13 -0.38 18.66 1.78
CA ALA A 13 0.08 19.91 2.39
C ALA A 13 -0.71 20.24 3.67
N GLY A 14 -0.21 21.23 4.43
CA GLY A 14 -0.86 21.73 5.63
C GLY A 14 -0.39 21.07 6.93
N HIS A 15 -1.23 21.13 7.96
CA HIS A 15 -0.86 20.73 9.32
C HIS A 15 -0.88 19.21 9.52
N VAL A 16 0.03 18.70 10.35
CA VAL A 16 0.21 17.26 10.63
C VAL A 16 -1.08 16.63 11.21
N ASN A 17 -1.93 17.41 11.88
CA ASN A 17 -3.22 16.95 12.40
C ASN A 17 -4.15 16.35 11.33
N HIS A 18 -4.00 16.73 10.06
CA HIS A 18 -4.77 16.09 8.98
C HIS A 18 -4.42 14.60 8.89
N LEU A 19 -3.14 14.25 8.99
CA LEU A 19 -2.69 12.85 8.98
C LEU A 19 -3.16 12.08 10.22
N LEU A 20 -3.13 12.71 11.40
CA LEU A 20 -3.66 12.08 12.62
C LEU A 20 -5.16 11.79 12.50
N THR A 21 -5.91 12.75 11.98
CA THR A 21 -7.36 12.59 11.78
C THR A 21 -7.66 11.52 10.74
N GLY A 22 -6.90 11.50 9.64
CA GLY A 22 -6.97 10.45 8.61
C GLY A 22 -6.69 9.07 9.20
N TYR A 23 -5.65 8.93 10.01
CA TYR A 23 -5.30 7.67 10.68
C TYR A 23 -6.41 7.13 11.59
N LEU A 24 -7.11 8.01 12.32
CA LEU A 24 -8.15 7.59 13.27
C LEU A 24 -9.49 7.25 12.62
N LEU A 25 -9.82 7.86 11.48
CA LEU A 25 -11.18 7.82 10.92
C LEU A 25 -11.30 7.20 9.53
N SER A 26 -10.21 7.13 8.77
CA SER A 26 -10.25 6.79 7.34
C SER A 26 -9.65 5.43 7.06
N GLU A 27 -10.13 4.77 5.99
CA GLU A 27 -9.60 3.48 5.54
C GLU A 27 -8.31 3.63 4.72
N SER A 28 -8.19 4.74 3.99
CA SER A 28 -7.05 5.05 3.12
C SER A 28 -6.98 6.57 2.92
N ILE A 29 -5.80 7.09 2.58
CA ILE A 29 -5.57 8.52 2.29
C ILE A 29 -4.97 8.67 0.89
N ALA A 30 -5.26 9.77 0.22
CA ALA A 30 -4.73 10.02 -1.13
C ALA A 30 -3.23 10.36 -1.13
N HIS A 31 -2.77 11.14 -0.14
CA HIS A 31 -1.41 11.65 -0.08
C HIS A 31 -0.74 11.31 1.26
N GLY A 32 0.59 11.25 1.27
CA GLY A 32 1.35 10.87 2.46
C GLY A 32 2.79 11.35 2.40
N ILE A 33 3.03 12.53 1.84
CA ILE A 33 4.36 13.00 1.41
C ILE A 33 5.37 13.03 2.57
N LEU A 34 4.89 13.27 3.80
CA LEU A 34 5.73 13.31 5.01
C LEU A 34 6.04 11.93 5.60
N LEU A 35 5.33 10.88 5.19
CA LEU A 35 5.49 9.53 5.72
C LEU A 35 6.61 8.79 4.99
N ARG A 36 7.32 7.89 5.68
CA ARG A 36 8.52 7.24 5.17
C ARG A 36 8.55 5.76 5.48
N LYS A 37 9.05 4.98 4.49
CA LYS A 37 9.46 3.56 4.52
C LYS A 37 8.41 2.55 5.00
N GLY A 38 8.44 1.36 4.42
CA GLY A 38 7.63 0.22 4.91
C GLY A 38 6.11 0.32 4.70
N LEU A 39 5.61 1.43 4.14
CA LEU A 39 4.18 1.69 4.01
C LEU A 39 3.51 0.88 2.89
N ASN A 40 2.22 0.62 3.06
CA ASN A 40 1.34 0.11 2.02
C ASN A 40 1.00 1.23 1.02
N VAL A 41 1.80 1.36 -0.03
CA VAL A 41 1.68 2.44 -1.03
C VAL A 41 1.20 1.92 -2.37
N SER A 42 0.52 2.78 -3.12
CA SER A 42 0.16 2.59 -4.52
C SER A 42 0.58 3.85 -5.31
N LEU A 43 0.81 3.69 -6.62
CA LEU A 43 0.99 4.82 -7.54
C LEU A 43 -0.36 5.13 -8.18
N SER A 44 -0.68 6.41 -8.28
CA SER A 44 -1.93 6.91 -8.86
C SER A 44 -1.66 8.14 -9.69
N THR A 45 -2.60 8.48 -10.56
CA THR A 45 -2.54 9.69 -11.38
C THR A 45 -3.48 10.73 -10.78
N ASP A 46 -2.99 11.97 -10.64
CA ASP A 46 -3.79 13.11 -10.16
C ASP A 46 -4.56 13.75 -11.33
N ASP A 47 -3.87 14.53 -12.17
CA ASP A 47 -4.44 15.17 -13.36
C ASP A 47 -3.82 14.66 -14.68
N PRO A 48 -4.35 13.57 -15.29
CA PRO A 48 -3.78 13.00 -16.51
C PRO A 48 -3.74 14.01 -17.66
N LEU A 49 -4.75 14.87 -17.78
CA LEU A 49 -4.86 15.85 -18.86
C LEU A 49 -3.85 17.01 -18.74
N GLN A 50 -3.35 17.29 -17.54
CA GLN A 50 -2.47 18.42 -17.29
C GLN A 50 -0.99 18.04 -17.38
N PHE A 51 -0.63 16.86 -16.88
CA PHE A 51 0.77 16.49 -16.67
C PHE A 51 1.32 15.44 -17.63
N HIS A 52 0.46 14.69 -18.32
CA HIS A 52 0.89 13.52 -19.08
C HIS A 52 0.90 13.79 -20.57
N TYR A 53 1.91 13.23 -21.24
CA TYR A 53 2.07 13.37 -22.68
C TYR A 53 1.60 12.12 -23.44
N THR A 54 1.50 10.99 -22.75
CA THR A 54 1.06 9.73 -23.33
C THR A 54 -0.44 9.52 -23.17
N LYS A 55 -1.00 8.59 -23.96
CA LYS A 55 -2.40 8.16 -23.80
C LYS A 55 -2.63 7.31 -22.55
N GLU A 56 -1.57 6.70 -22.02
CA GLU A 56 -1.62 5.79 -20.88
C GLU A 56 -0.96 6.45 -19.67
N ALA A 57 -1.61 7.49 -19.13
CA ALA A 57 -1.06 8.35 -18.08
C ALA A 57 -0.51 7.56 -16.87
N LEU A 58 -1.26 6.58 -16.34
CA LEU A 58 -0.78 5.77 -15.23
C LEU A 58 0.46 4.93 -15.59
N MET A 59 0.55 4.42 -16.81
CA MET A 59 1.73 3.66 -17.25
C MET A 59 2.96 4.56 -17.40
N GLU A 60 2.76 5.83 -17.77
CA GLU A 60 3.80 6.85 -17.80
C GLU A 60 4.34 7.15 -16.39
N GLU A 61 3.47 7.31 -15.38
CA GLU A 61 3.88 7.45 -13.97
C GLU A 61 4.72 6.26 -13.49
N TYR A 62 4.24 5.03 -13.74
CA TYR A 62 5.00 3.81 -13.40
C TYR A 62 6.36 3.79 -14.11
N SER A 63 6.42 4.17 -15.38
CA SER A 63 7.65 4.18 -16.16
C SER A 63 8.67 5.20 -15.66
N ILE A 64 8.22 6.44 -15.37
CA ILE A 64 9.06 7.50 -14.81
C ILE A 64 9.52 7.09 -13.41
N ALA A 65 8.62 6.55 -12.59
CA ALA A 65 8.93 6.10 -11.23
C ALA A 65 10.02 5.02 -11.22
N ALA A 66 9.91 4.02 -12.09
CA ALA A 66 10.91 2.97 -12.20
C ALA A 66 12.29 3.52 -12.57
N GLN A 67 12.35 4.52 -13.45
CA GLN A 67 13.61 5.11 -13.88
C GLN A 67 14.23 6.01 -12.82
N VAL A 68 13.43 6.89 -12.19
CA VAL A 68 13.91 7.86 -11.21
C VAL A 68 14.32 7.17 -9.91
N TRP A 69 13.49 6.25 -9.39
CA TRP A 69 13.75 5.56 -8.13
C TRP A 69 14.43 4.21 -8.29
N LYS A 70 14.82 3.83 -9.52
CA LYS A 70 15.51 2.57 -9.84
C LYS A 70 14.74 1.35 -9.34
N LEU A 71 13.42 1.35 -9.54
CA LEU A 71 12.57 0.24 -9.10
C LEU A 71 12.77 -0.97 -10.00
N SER A 72 12.85 -2.14 -9.40
CA SER A 72 12.91 -3.41 -10.14
C SER A 72 11.51 -3.82 -10.62
N SER A 73 11.43 -4.80 -11.53
CA SER A 73 10.14 -5.39 -11.93
C SER A 73 9.37 -5.96 -10.75
N CYS A 74 10.06 -6.54 -9.77
CA CYS A 74 9.48 -7.03 -8.53
C CYS A 74 8.81 -5.90 -7.73
N ASP A 75 9.48 -4.75 -7.59
CA ASP A 75 8.93 -3.59 -6.87
C ASP A 75 7.69 -3.01 -7.61
N MET A 76 7.75 -2.98 -8.93
CA MET A 76 6.62 -2.51 -9.75
C MET A 76 5.40 -3.43 -9.63
N CYS A 77 5.61 -4.75 -9.65
CA CYS A 77 4.55 -5.74 -9.43
C CYS A 77 3.98 -5.65 -8.01
N GLU A 78 4.84 -5.43 -7.00
CA GLU A 78 4.38 -5.23 -5.61
C GLU A 78 3.50 -3.98 -5.49
N LEU A 79 3.89 -2.86 -6.10
CA LEU A 79 3.09 -1.63 -6.12
C LEU A 79 1.74 -1.83 -6.81
N ALA A 80 1.73 -2.53 -7.95
CA ALA A 80 0.50 -2.87 -8.66
C ALA A 80 -0.40 -3.83 -7.86
N ARG A 81 0.18 -4.82 -7.16
CA ARG A 81 -0.57 -5.72 -6.27
C ARG A 81 -1.24 -4.92 -5.15
N ASN A 82 -0.51 -4.01 -4.52
CA ASN A 82 -1.01 -3.20 -3.41
C ASN A 82 -2.13 -2.25 -3.84
N SER A 83 -2.07 -1.69 -5.06
CA SER A 83 -3.16 -0.84 -5.57
C SER A 83 -4.47 -1.62 -5.72
N VAL A 84 -4.42 -2.88 -6.16
CA VAL A 84 -5.59 -3.76 -6.21
C VAL A 84 -6.11 -4.08 -4.80
N MET A 85 -5.21 -4.33 -3.84
CA MET A 85 -5.61 -4.56 -2.44
C MET A 85 -6.36 -3.36 -1.86
N GLN A 86 -5.82 -2.15 -2.07
CA GLN A 86 -6.38 -0.87 -1.59
C GLN A 86 -7.65 -0.44 -2.33
N SER A 87 -7.90 -0.97 -3.53
CA SER A 87 -9.08 -0.61 -4.33
C SER A 87 -10.41 -0.94 -3.64
N GLY A 88 -11.49 -0.29 -4.08
CA GLY A 88 -12.86 -0.59 -3.64
C GLY A 88 -13.57 -1.68 -4.46
N PHE A 89 -12.84 -2.45 -5.29
CA PHE A 89 -13.45 -3.49 -6.12
C PHE A 89 -14.05 -4.63 -5.30
N GLU A 90 -15.07 -5.28 -5.86
CA GLU A 90 -15.70 -6.44 -5.26
C GLU A 90 -14.71 -7.61 -5.08
N ASP A 91 -14.94 -8.42 -4.05
CA ASP A 91 -14.10 -9.58 -3.73
C ASP A 91 -13.93 -10.54 -4.92
N LYS A 92 -14.98 -10.73 -5.75
CA LYS A 92 -14.90 -11.61 -6.94
C LYS A 92 -13.84 -11.14 -7.93
N VAL A 93 -13.70 -9.82 -8.11
CA VAL A 93 -12.71 -9.22 -9.01
C VAL A 93 -11.33 -9.33 -8.39
N LYS A 94 -11.18 -9.07 -7.08
CA LYS A 94 -9.91 -9.23 -6.37
C LYS A 94 -9.42 -10.67 -6.37
N ILE A 95 -10.31 -11.65 -6.17
CA ILE A 95 -10.00 -13.09 -6.28
C ILE A 95 -9.48 -13.43 -7.67
N HIS A 96 -10.11 -12.86 -8.71
CA HIS A 96 -9.69 -13.08 -10.09
C HIS A 96 -8.30 -12.48 -10.36
N TRP A 97 -7.96 -11.31 -9.83
CA TRP A 97 -6.66 -10.69 -10.10
C TRP A 97 -5.53 -11.13 -9.16
N LEU A 98 -5.82 -11.46 -7.91
CA LEU A 98 -4.81 -11.74 -6.88
C LEU A 98 -4.76 -13.21 -6.45
N GLY A 99 -5.84 -13.96 -6.68
CA GLY A 99 -5.98 -15.35 -6.27
C GLY A 99 -7.03 -15.55 -5.17
N PRO A 100 -7.47 -16.80 -4.93
CA PRO A 100 -8.55 -17.13 -4.00
C PRO A 100 -8.22 -16.78 -2.54
N ASN A 101 -6.94 -16.85 -2.16
CA ASN A 101 -6.50 -16.67 -0.77
C ASN A 101 -5.94 -15.27 -0.50
N TYR A 102 -6.23 -14.26 -1.33
CA TYR A 102 -5.60 -12.93 -1.23
C TYR A 102 -5.81 -12.20 0.12
N ARG A 103 -6.77 -12.66 0.93
CA ARG A 103 -7.04 -12.15 2.28
C ARG A 103 -6.08 -12.66 3.35
N GLU A 104 -5.43 -13.79 3.11
CA GLU A 104 -4.49 -14.38 4.05
C GLU A 104 -3.21 -13.53 4.11
N GLU A 105 -2.61 -13.43 5.30
CA GLU A 105 -1.37 -12.69 5.47
C GLU A 105 -0.14 -13.52 5.05
N GLY A 106 0.95 -12.81 4.73
CA GLY A 106 2.20 -13.42 4.33
C GLY A 106 2.14 -14.11 2.96
N VAL A 107 2.95 -15.15 2.80
CA VAL A 107 3.13 -15.87 1.52
C VAL A 107 1.87 -16.63 1.11
N VAL A 108 1.07 -17.10 2.07
CA VAL A 108 -0.13 -17.91 1.81
C VAL A 108 -1.17 -17.14 0.97
N GLY A 109 -1.21 -15.82 1.14
CA GLY A 109 -2.10 -14.94 0.37
C GLY A 109 -1.52 -14.41 -0.94
N ASN A 110 -0.37 -14.92 -1.39
CA ASN A 110 0.24 -14.52 -2.65
C ASN A 110 0.17 -15.66 -3.68
N ASP A 111 -0.47 -15.39 -4.82
CA ASP A 111 -0.39 -16.25 -6.00
C ASP A 111 0.57 -15.62 -7.01
N ILE A 112 1.81 -16.10 -7.04
CA ILE A 112 2.88 -15.59 -7.92
C ILE A 112 2.49 -15.61 -9.40
N HIS A 113 1.66 -16.57 -9.84
CA HIS A 113 1.25 -16.66 -11.24
C HIS A 113 0.33 -15.52 -11.67
N ARG A 114 -0.30 -14.84 -10.71
CA ARG A 114 -1.18 -13.69 -10.96
C ARG A 114 -0.52 -12.37 -10.61
N THR A 115 0.16 -12.31 -9.47
CA THR A 115 0.73 -11.06 -8.95
C THR A 115 2.13 -10.78 -9.49
N ASN A 116 2.84 -11.82 -9.97
CA ASN A 116 4.25 -11.76 -10.37
C ASN A 116 5.19 -11.22 -9.27
N VAL A 117 4.76 -11.25 -8.00
CA VAL A 117 5.58 -10.90 -6.85
C VAL A 117 6.18 -12.19 -6.27
N PRO A 118 7.51 -12.31 -6.18
CA PRO A 118 8.15 -13.48 -5.58
C PRO A 118 7.77 -13.67 -4.11
N ASP A 119 7.57 -14.92 -3.70
CA ASP A 119 7.18 -15.25 -2.32
C ASP A 119 8.22 -14.79 -1.29
N ILE A 120 9.51 -14.82 -1.63
CA ILE A 120 10.58 -14.29 -0.76
C ILE A 120 10.40 -12.80 -0.45
N ARG A 121 9.89 -12.01 -1.41
CA ARG A 121 9.61 -10.58 -1.22
C ARG A 121 8.46 -10.39 -0.22
N VAL A 122 7.41 -11.20 -0.36
CA VAL A 122 6.23 -11.17 0.52
C VAL A 122 6.59 -11.66 1.92
N SER A 123 7.38 -12.74 2.04
CA SER A 123 7.88 -13.27 3.31
C SER A 123 8.68 -12.21 4.06
N PHE A 124 9.66 -11.59 3.39
CA PHE A 124 10.47 -10.53 3.98
C PHE A 124 9.62 -9.36 4.50
N ARG A 125 8.61 -8.92 3.73
CA ARG A 125 7.69 -7.84 4.15
C ARG A 125 6.89 -8.23 5.39
N HIS A 126 6.37 -9.45 5.41
CA HIS A 126 5.57 -9.95 6.53
C HIS A 126 6.42 -10.12 7.79
N GLU A 127 7.60 -10.75 7.67
CA GLU A 127 8.55 -10.92 8.77
C GLU A 127 8.98 -9.57 9.36
N ALA A 128 9.39 -8.62 8.53
CA ALA A 128 9.77 -7.29 8.99
C ALA A 128 8.63 -6.56 9.72
N HIS A 129 7.40 -6.67 9.21
CA HIS A 129 6.23 -6.07 9.85
C HIS A 129 5.91 -6.72 11.20
N VAL A 130 5.94 -8.05 11.28
CA VAL A 130 5.72 -8.79 12.52
C VAL A 130 6.82 -8.47 13.54
N ASP A 131 8.07 -8.37 13.11
CA ASP A 131 9.20 -7.98 13.98
C ASP A 131 9.02 -6.56 14.54
N GLU A 132 8.59 -5.60 13.71
CA GLU A 132 8.30 -4.23 14.15
C GLU A 132 7.15 -4.21 15.18
N LEU A 133 6.06 -4.95 14.94
CA LEU A 133 4.97 -5.08 15.90
C LEU A 133 5.40 -5.73 17.21
N CYS A 134 6.16 -6.83 17.14
CA CYS A 134 6.72 -7.51 18.31
C CYS A 134 7.58 -6.56 19.15
N ASN A 135 8.40 -5.72 18.52
CA ASN A 135 9.21 -4.72 19.21
C ASN A 135 8.34 -3.65 19.89
N LEU A 136 7.31 -3.14 19.22
CA LEU A 136 6.40 -2.14 19.79
C LEU A 136 5.68 -2.68 21.04
N PHE A 137 5.10 -3.87 20.96
CA PHE A 137 4.34 -4.45 22.07
C PHE A 137 5.22 -4.99 23.20
N ARG A 138 6.43 -5.50 22.89
CA ARG A 138 7.42 -5.89 23.91
C ARG A 138 7.86 -4.68 24.74
N VAL A 139 8.10 -3.54 24.11
CA VAL A 139 8.49 -2.30 24.81
C VAL A 139 7.38 -1.83 25.74
N GLN A 140 6.11 -1.87 25.31
CA GLN A 140 4.97 -1.51 26.17
C GLN A 140 4.90 -2.35 27.46
N HIS A 141 5.15 -3.65 27.37
CA HIS A 141 5.13 -4.52 28.56
C HIS A 141 6.26 -4.20 29.55
N LEU A 142 7.44 -3.80 29.07
CA LEU A 142 8.56 -3.42 29.92
C LEU A 142 8.35 -2.06 30.57
N THR A 143 7.74 -1.10 29.86
CA THR A 143 7.42 0.22 30.43
C THR A 143 6.34 0.15 31.51
N HIS A 144 5.35 -0.74 31.35
CA HIS A 144 4.29 -0.94 32.35
C HIS A 144 4.73 -1.74 33.58
N GLN A 145 5.87 -2.43 33.56
CA GLN A 145 6.45 -3.13 34.72
C GLN A 145 7.47 -2.29 35.51
N ALA A 146 7.85 -1.13 34.98
CA ALA A 146 8.84 -0.23 35.59
C ALA A 146 8.20 0.94 36.38
N GLU A 147 6.87 1.00 36.45
CA GLU A 147 6.07 1.86 37.34
C GLU A 147 5.50 1.04 38.50
#